data_AF-A0AA41WE13-F1
#
_entry.id   AF-A0AA41WE13-F1
#
_cell.length_a   1.000
_cell.length_b   1.000
_cell.length_c   1.000
_cell.angle_alpha   90.00
_cell.angle_beta   90.00
_cell.angle_gamma   90.00
#
_symmetry.space_group_name_H-M   'P 1'
#
loop_
_entity.id
_entity.type
_entity.pdbx_description
1 polymer ?
#
loop_
_entity_poly.entity_id
_entity_poly.type
_entity_poly.pdbx_seq_one_letter_code
_entity_poly.pdbx_strand_id
1 'polypeptide(L)'
;MKDIFFFDSMLTPKIITLLYWIGLIGVIIGGIAVMFGVFGGGFWSGLAILVGGLIGTRLWCELLIVMFKINENLKQIALRQ
;
A
#
# COMPACT_ATOMS: atom_id res chain seq x y z
N MET A 1 -6.89 -3.65 -28.56
CA MET A 1 -6.93 -2.66 -27.45
C MET A 1 -8.26 -2.77 -26.69
N LYS A 2 -8.57 -3.96 -26.15
CA LYS A 2 -9.87 -4.22 -25.50
C LYS A 2 -9.79 -5.36 -24.47
N ASP A 3 -8.63 -5.52 -23.84
CA ASP A 3 -8.37 -6.59 -22.85
C ASP A 3 -7.61 -6.09 -21.61
N ILE A 4 -7.42 -4.77 -21.46
CA ILE A 4 -6.80 -4.18 -20.27
C ILE A 4 -7.83 -4.00 -19.12
N PHE A 5 -9.07 -4.39 -19.37
CA PHE A 5 -10.22 -4.25 -18.46
C PHE A 5 -10.83 -5.59 -18.05
N PHE A 6 -10.13 -6.72 -18.30
CA PHE A 6 -10.41 -7.97 -17.60
C PHE A 6 -9.91 -7.86 -16.16
N PHE A 7 -10.64 -7.07 -15.38
CA PHE A 7 -10.62 -6.94 -13.93
C PHE A 7 -11.27 -8.17 -13.27
N ASP A 8 -11.10 -9.36 -13.86
CA ASP A 8 -11.66 -10.60 -13.35
C ASP A 8 -10.52 -11.55 -12.95
N SER A 9 -10.35 -11.65 -11.63
CA SER A 9 -9.84 -12.83 -10.91
C SER A 9 -8.38 -12.89 -10.42
N MET A 10 -7.47 -11.95 -10.70
CA MET A 10 -6.12 -11.98 -10.06
C MET A 10 -5.41 -10.62 -9.89
N LEU A 11 -5.96 -9.53 -10.44
CA LEU A 11 -5.24 -8.25 -10.55
C LEU A 11 -5.29 -7.41 -9.27
N THR A 12 -6.42 -7.42 -8.56
CA THR A 12 -6.64 -6.57 -7.39
C THR A 12 -5.58 -6.76 -6.29
N PRO A 13 -5.25 -7.98 -5.84
CA PRO A 13 -4.20 -8.17 -4.84
C PRO A 13 -2.79 -7.81 -5.36
N LYS A 14 -2.48 -8.12 -6.63
CA LYS A 14 -1.17 -7.81 -7.23
C LYS A 14 -0.93 -6.29 -7.38
N ILE A 15 -1.96 -5.53 -7.77
CA ILE A 15 -1.88 -4.07 -7.87
C ILE A 15 -1.63 -3.46 -6.49
N ILE A 16 -2.27 -3.96 -5.44
CA ILE A 16 -2.05 -3.46 -4.07
C ILE A 16 -0.64 -3.78 -3.57
N THR A 17 -0.09 -4.96 -3.89
CA THR A 17 1.32 -5.25 -3.55
C THR A 17 2.31 -4.34 -4.26
N LEU A 18 2.00 -3.89 -5.48
CA LEU A 18 2.80 -2.91 -6.21
C LEU A 18 2.69 -1.52 -5.55
N LEU A 19 1.46 -1.12 -5.15
CA LEU A 19 1.22 0.11 -4.40
C LEU A 19 1.94 0.11 -3.05
N TYR A 20 2.00 -1.03 -2.36
CA TYR A 20 2.74 -1.21 -1.12
C TYR A 20 4.23 -0.93 -1.29
N TRP A 21 4.85 -1.50 -2.32
CA TRP A 21 6.27 -1.26 -2.62
C TRP A 21 6.54 0.21 -2.95
N ILE A 22 5.68 0.85 -3.75
CA ILE A 22 5.81 2.29 -4.05
C ILE A 22 5.63 3.14 -2.79
N GLY A 23 4.63 2.84 -1.96
CA GLY A 23 4.39 3.54 -0.71
C GLY A 23 5.55 3.39 0.28
N LEU A 24 6.12 2.20 0.38
CA LEU A 24 7.27 1.92 1.23
C LEU A 24 8.52 2.69 0.77
N ILE A 25 8.78 2.71 -0.54
CA ILE A 25 9.85 3.54 -1.13
C ILE A 25 9.59 5.02 -0.85
N GLY A 26 8.35 5.48 -0.99
CA GLY A 26 7.95 6.87 -0.70
C GLY A 26 8.20 7.27 0.76
N VAL A 27 7.87 6.40 1.72
CA VAL A 27 8.14 6.63 3.15
C VAL A 27 9.65 6.67 3.43
N ILE A 28 10.43 5.77 2.83
CA ILE A 28 11.89 5.75 2.99
C ILE A 28 12.51 7.04 2.45
N ILE A 29 12.16 7.43 1.23
CA ILE A 29 12.65 8.67 0.60
C ILE A 29 12.19 9.90 1.39
N GLY A 30 10.92 9.95 1.79
CA GLY A 30 10.36 11.05 2.58
C GLY A 30 11.04 11.18 3.95
N GLY A 31 11.25 10.08 4.65
CA GLY A 31 11.96 10.06 5.92
C GLY A 31 13.41 10.53 5.82
N ILE A 32 14.14 10.07 4.79
CA ILE A 32 15.51 10.53 4.51
C ILE A 32 15.51 12.01 4.12
N ALA A 33 14.59 12.47 3.28
CA ALA A 33 14.49 13.87 2.87
C ALA A 33 14.24 14.81 4.07
N VAL A 34 13.40 14.38 5.02
CA VAL A 34 13.18 15.11 6.28
C VAL A 34 14.45 15.12 7.14
N MET A 35 15.19 14.01 7.21
CA MET A 35 16.48 13.94 7.92
C MET A 35 17.54 14.87 7.32
N PHE A 36 17.57 15.04 5.99
CA PHE A 36 18.46 15.98 5.29
C PHE A 36 18.02 17.46 5.40
N GLY A 37 16.96 17.75 6.16
CA GLY A 37 16.58 19.12 6.51
C GLY A 37 15.63 19.80 5.54
N VAL A 38 15.12 19.10 4.51
CA VAL A 38 14.20 19.68 3.50
C VAL A 38 12.92 20.25 4.14
N PHE A 39 12.51 19.71 5.29
CA PHE A 39 11.31 20.12 6.03
C PHE A 39 11.59 20.74 7.40
N GLY A 40 12.86 21.01 7.76
CA GLY A 40 13.21 21.67 9.02
C GLY A 40 12.92 20.89 10.32
N GLY A 41 12.50 19.62 10.23
CA GLY A 41 12.06 18.84 11.39
C GLY A 41 13.18 18.16 12.21
N GLY A 42 14.43 18.23 11.76
CA GLY A 42 15.56 17.59 12.44
C GLY A 42 15.57 16.06 12.33
N PHE A 43 16.66 15.44 12.80
CA PHE A 43 16.88 14.00 12.70
C PHE A 43 15.78 13.17 13.41
N TRP A 44 15.26 13.69 14.53
CA TRP A 44 14.25 12.99 15.34
C TRP A 44 12.89 12.91 14.63
N SER A 45 12.46 13.96 13.93
CA SER A 45 11.19 13.91 13.20
C SER A 45 11.29 12.99 11.97
N GLY A 46 12.42 13.00 11.27
CA GLY A 46 12.67 12.07 10.17
C GLY A 46 12.64 10.61 10.63
N LEU A 47 13.19 10.33 11.81
CA LEU A 47 13.14 9.00 12.42
C LEU A 47 11.70 8.60 12.82
N ALA A 48 10.94 9.54 13.40
CA ALA A 48 9.54 9.31 13.75
C ALA A 48 8.67 9.03 12.50
N ILE A 49 8.92 9.75 11.40
CA ILE A 49 8.23 9.56 10.12
C ILE A 49 8.63 8.24 9.46
N LEU A 50 9.90 7.84 9.54
CA LEU A 50 10.31 6.51 9.04
C LEU A 50 9.61 5.39 9.80
N VAL A 51 9.66 5.41 11.14
CA VAL A 51 9.06 4.35 11.95
C VAL A 51 7.53 4.37 11.83
N GLY A 52 6.91 5.53 12.00
CA GLY A 52 5.46 5.70 11.90
C GLY A 52 4.93 5.44 10.49
N GLY A 53 5.64 5.90 9.46
CA GLY A 53 5.30 5.68 8.07
C GLY A 53 5.46 4.21 7.66
N LEU A 54 6.52 3.51 8.08
CA LEU A 54 6.71 2.10 7.76
C LEU A 54 5.62 1.23 8.39
N ILE A 55 5.30 1.48 9.66
CA ILE A 55 4.24 0.75 10.38
C ILE A 55 2.88 1.09 9.79
N GLY A 56 2.61 2.39 9.56
CA GLY A 56 1.35 2.88 9.00
C GLY A 56 1.09 2.34 7.60
N THR A 57 2.08 2.41 6.69
CA THR A 57 1.99 1.86 5.35
C THR A 57 1.77 0.35 5.38
N ARG A 58 2.43 -0.40 6.28
CA ARG A 58 2.17 -1.85 6.42
C ARG A 58 0.74 -2.13 6.87
N LEU A 59 0.29 -1.50 7.96
CA LEU A 59 -1.05 -1.70 8.49
C LEU A 59 -2.12 -1.36 7.46
N TRP A 60 -1.95 -0.23 6.75
CA TRP A 60 -2.93 0.24 5.79
C TRP A 60 -2.97 -0.61 4.53
N CYS A 61 -1.81 -1.00 3.99
CA CYS A 61 -1.75 -1.90 2.84
C CYS A 61 -2.27 -3.30 3.16
N GLU A 62 -2.01 -3.83 4.36
CA GLU A 62 -2.51 -5.15 4.77
C GLU A 62 -4.04 -5.16 4.92
N LEU A 63 -4.62 -4.10 5.51
CA LEU A 63 -6.08 -3.93 5.58
C LEU A 63 -6.72 -3.83 4.19
N LEU A 64 -6.11 -3.09 3.27
CA LEU A 64 -6.61 -2.99 1.89
C LEU A 64 -6.63 -4.37 1.21
N ILE A 65 -5.53 -5.14 1.30
CA ILE A 65 -5.47 -6.50 0.74
C ILE A 65 -6.57 -7.39 1.33
N VAL A 66 -6.78 -7.33 2.65
CA VAL A 66 -7.81 -8.13 3.33
C VAL A 66 -9.22 -7.77 2.84
N MET A 67 -9.56 -6.48 2.71
CA MET A 67 -10.88 -6.08 2.21
C MET A 67 -11.14 -6.58 0.78
N PHE A 68 -10.15 -6.47 -0.11
CA PHE A 68 -10.29 -6.96 -1.47
C PHE A 68 -10.37 -8.49 -1.55
N LYS A 69 -9.65 -9.20 -0.67
CA LYS A 69 -9.72 -10.65 -0.55
C LYS A 69 -11.09 -11.12 -0.04
N ILE A 70 -11.72 -10.38 0.88
CA ILE A 70 -13.10 -10.65 1.32
C ILE A 70 -14.07 -10.48 0.15
N ASN A 71 -13.93 -9.41 -0.63
CA ASN A 71 -14.79 -9.16 -1.79
C ASN A 71 -14.69 -10.27 -2.85
N GLU A 72 -13.49 -10.77 -3.14
CA GLU A 72 -13.30 -11.92 -4.03
C GLU A 72 -13.98 -13.19 -3.51
N ASN A 73 -13.82 -13.50 -2.21
CA ASN A 73 -14.49 -14.66 -1.60
C ASN A 73 -16.02 -14.52 -1.65
N LEU A 74 -16.56 -13.32 -1.40
CA LEU A 74 -18.00 -13.07 -1.46
C LEU A 74 -18.56 -13.26 -2.88
N LYS A 75 -17.83 -12.76 -3.90
CA LYS A 75 -18.17 -12.94 -5.32
C LYS A 75 -18.16 -14.42 -5.71
N GLN A 76 -17.22 -15.20 -5.17
CA GLN A 76 -17.12 -16.65 -5.41
C GLN A 76 -18.27 -17.44 -4.78
N ILE A 77 -18.77 -17.03 -3.61
CA ILE A 77 -19.94 -17.63 -2.95
C ILE A 77 -21.22 -17.30 -3.73
N ALA A 78 -21.38 -16.05 -4.17
CA ALA A 78 -22.55 -15.61 -4.93
C ALA A 78 -22.69 -16.33 -6.29
N LEU A 79 -21.57 -16.70 -6.93
CA LEU A 79 -21.56 -17.47 -8.18
C LEU A 79 -21.84 -18.97 -7.99
N ARG A 80 -21.82 -19.47 -6.75
CA ARG A 80 -22.12 -20.87 -6.42
C ARG A 80 -23.59 -21.11 -6.07
N GLN A 81 -24.40 -20.05 -5.97
CA GLN A 81 -25.86 -20.11 -5.84
C GLN A 81 -26.51 -19.82 -7.19
#